data_AF-A0A2M8QAH6-F1
#
_entry.id   AF-A0A2M8QAH6-F1
#
_cell.length_a   1.000
_cell.length_b   1.000
_cell.length_c   1.000
_cell.angle_alpha   90.00
_cell.angle_beta   90.00
_cell.angle_gamma   90.00
#
_symmetry.space_group_name_H-M   'P 1'
#
loop_
_entity.id
_entity.type
_entity.pdbx_description
1 polymer ?
#
loop_
_entity_poly.entity_id
_entity_poly.type
_entity_poly.pdbx_seq_one_letter_code
_entity_poly.pdbx_strand_id
1 'polypeptide(L)'
;MNLKQFASLAALGALVLAACAAPPAAPAQPAQPAQPSEQKPAEPAKKFAGITVNAITFSGPQIAEPMQRRGKEFSEMTGATINVVTVPFADLYQKILNDFATGTNSYDVVVFAPQWMVDYIEPGYLEDLTDRVKADADLQWEDIGLFFRDFSATYNGRIYTIPLDGDFQMVYYRTDIAKELGLQPPKTWDDYIAFAKAVSEKKLTTDDGKPVYGSCIAKKKAAQSYWMITSIASAFIQSQGTGQGAFFDLETFKPLYNNEAFARALEIYKETTQYGPPDEINLDVGDTRSLWTAGQCALTIDWGDIGTLAIEEGSKAKDKTGAVILPGSKQVLDRKTGKLVDCTPE
;
A
#
# COMPACT_ATOMS: atom_id res chain seq x y z
N MET A 1 34.32 14.64 16.87
CA MET A 1 35.42 15.46 17.39
C MET A 1 36.67 15.21 16.54
N ASN A 2 36.85 15.94 15.44
CA ASN A 2 38.13 16.53 15.02
C ASN A 2 37.88 17.39 13.76
N LEU A 3 38.22 18.66 13.91
CA LEU A 3 37.92 19.78 13.01
C LEU A 3 39.26 20.39 12.60
N LYS A 4 39.44 20.71 11.31
CA LYS A 4 40.39 21.67 10.71
C LYS A 4 40.31 21.44 9.19
N GLN A 5 40.24 22.41 8.27
CA GLN A 5 40.26 23.86 8.29
C GLN A 5 39.95 24.26 6.84
N PHE A 6 39.05 25.20 6.56
CA PHE A 6 39.08 25.98 5.32
C PHE A 6 38.72 27.42 5.65
N ALA A 7 39.69 28.30 5.42
CA ALA A 7 39.57 29.74 5.56
C ALA A 7 39.22 30.34 4.19
N SER A 8 38.21 31.19 4.18
CA SER A 8 37.84 32.09 3.09
C SER A 8 38.94 33.13 2.85
N LEU A 9 39.06 33.61 1.61
CA LEU A 9 39.27 35.04 1.36
C LEU A 9 38.82 35.40 -0.07
N ALA A 10 37.88 36.34 -0.15
CA ALA A 10 37.51 37.06 -1.36
C ALA A 10 38.36 38.35 -1.46
N ALA A 11 38.61 38.85 -2.67
CA ALA A 11 38.39 40.25 -3.07
C ALA A 11 39.13 40.65 -4.37
N LEU A 12 38.39 41.35 -5.24
CA LEU A 12 38.73 42.48 -6.13
C LEU A 12 39.96 42.34 -7.07
N GLY A 13 39.89 42.61 -8.37
CA GLY A 13 39.17 43.67 -9.08
C GLY A 13 40.19 44.67 -9.64
N ALA A 14 40.43 44.68 -10.96
CA ALA A 14 41.15 45.77 -11.65
C ALA A 14 40.79 45.82 -13.14
N LEU A 15 40.20 46.95 -13.55
CA LEU A 15 40.06 47.40 -14.94
C LEU A 15 41.42 47.81 -15.51
N VAL A 16 41.69 47.46 -16.78
CA VAL A 16 42.66 48.19 -17.61
C VAL A 16 42.06 48.39 -19.01
N LEU A 17 41.85 49.66 -19.38
CA LEU A 17 41.63 50.10 -20.76
C LEU A 17 42.97 50.11 -21.50
N ALA A 18 43.02 49.57 -22.72
CA ALA A 18 44.05 49.89 -23.70
C ALA A 18 43.44 49.94 -25.11
N ALA A 19 43.71 51.05 -25.79
CA ALA A 19 43.16 51.42 -27.09
C ALA A 19 43.95 50.84 -28.28
N CYS A 20 43.27 50.86 -29.43
CA CYS A 20 43.59 50.42 -30.78
C CYS A 20 45.06 50.43 -31.25
N ALA A 21 45.47 49.31 -31.89
CA ALA A 21 46.27 49.32 -33.12
C ALA A 21 45.97 48.04 -33.93
N ALA A 22 45.46 48.17 -35.16
CA ALA A 22 45.19 47.05 -36.05
C ALA A 22 46.45 46.68 -36.86
N PRO A 23 46.91 45.41 -36.85
CA PRO A 23 47.92 44.93 -37.78
C PRO A 23 47.33 44.59 -39.17
N PRO A 24 48.13 44.67 -40.25
CA PRO A 24 47.65 44.60 -41.63
C PRO A 24 47.19 43.20 -42.05
N ALA A 25 46.19 43.17 -42.94
CA ALA A 25 45.54 41.97 -43.45
C ALA A 25 46.50 41.07 -44.26
N ALA A 26 46.53 39.78 -43.91
CA ALA A 26 47.17 38.73 -44.69
C ALA A 26 46.19 38.18 -45.76
N PRO A 27 46.67 37.76 -46.95
CA PRO A 27 45.83 37.35 -48.07
C PRO A 27 45.05 36.04 -47.82
N ALA A 28 43.81 36.02 -48.30
CA ALA A 28 42.85 34.93 -48.13
C ALA A 28 43.28 33.62 -48.82
N GLN A 29 43.16 32.49 -48.11
CA GLN A 29 43.22 31.15 -48.69
C GLN A 29 41.85 30.74 -49.25
N PRO A 30 41.79 29.93 -50.33
CA PRO A 30 40.51 29.50 -50.93
C PRO A 30 39.72 28.60 -49.98
N ALA A 31 38.42 28.86 -49.86
CA ALA A 31 37.50 28.06 -49.03
C ALA A 31 37.34 26.64 -49.59
N GLN A 32 37.46 25.63 -48.72
CA GLN A 32 37.04 24.25 -49.03
C GLN A 32 35.51 24.15 -49.09
N PRO A 33 34.94 23.30 -49.95
CA PRO A 33 33.49 23.09 -50.02
C PRO A 33 32.97 22.52 -48.70
N ALA A 34 31.92 23.13 -48.15
CA ALA A 34 31.25 22.62 -46.95
C ALA A 34 30.61 21.25 -47.23
N GLN A 35 30.90 20.25 -46.39
CA GLN A 35 30.16 18.99 -46.38
C GLN A 35 28.74 19.23 -45.82
N PRO A 36 27.72 18.51 -46.32
CA PRO A 36 26.37 18.60 -45.77
C PRO A 36 26.37 18.12 -44.32
N SER A 37 25.90 18.95 -43.40
CA SER A 37 25.71 18.55 -42.00
C SER A 37 24.61 17.48 -41.93
N GLU A 38 24.94 16.27 -41.48
CA GLU A 38 23.95 15.29 -41.06
C GLU A 38 23.07 15.89 -39.97
N GLN A 39 21.79 16.11 -40.26
CA GLN A 39 20.81 16.49 -39.26
C GLN A 39 20.61 15.30 -38.32
N LYS A 40 21.05 15.48 -37.07
CA LYS A 40 20.70 14.61 -35.96
C LYS A 40 19.17 14.47 -35.93
N PRO A 41 18.60 13.24 -35.86
CA PRO A 41 17.16 13.06 -35.77
C PRO A 41 16.62 13.90 -34.60
N ALA A 42 15.59 14.70 -34.85
CA ALA A 42 14.93 15.47 -33.82
C ALA A 42 14.46 14.50 -32.73
N GLU A 43 14.90 14.75 -31.49
CA GLU A 43 14.44 14.02 -30.32
C GLU A 43 12.91 14.10 -30.28
N PRO A 44 12.19 12.97 -30.10
CA PRO A 44 10.73 12.99 -30.17
C PRO A 44 10.20 14.02 -29.18
N ALA A 45 9.35 14.93 -29.65
CA ALA A 45 8.82 15.99 -28.84
C ALA A 45 8.15 15.39 -27.59
N LYS A 46 8.65 15.77 -26.42
CA LYS A 46 8.11 15.35 -25.12
C LYS A 46 6.67 15.83 -25.00
N LYS A 47 5.71 14.92 -25.28
CA LYS A 47 4.27 15.19 -25.46
C LYS A 47 3.63 16.03 -24.34
N PHE A 48 4.14 15.92 -23.12
CA PHE A 48 3.60 16.56 -21.93
C PHE A 48 4.59 17.52 -21.25
N ALA A 49 5.58 18.03 -21.99
CA ALA A 49 6.51 19.03 -21.48
C ALA A 49 5.78 20.24 -20.87
N GLY A 50 6.14 20.60 -19.63
CA GLY A 50 5.55 21.73 -18.90
C GLY A 50 4.28 21.38 -18.11
N ILE A 51 3.76 20.17 -18.22
CA ILE A 51 2.66 19.68 -17.38
C ILE A 51 3.22 19.12 -16.07
N THR A 52 2.59 19.47 -14.94
CA THR A 52 2.88 18.90 -13.62
C THR A 52 1.65 18.16 -13.13
N VAL A 53 1.86 16.96 -12.57
CA VAL A 53 0.82 16.14 -11.94
C VAL A 53 1.23 15.88 -10.49
N ASN A 54 0.37 16.24 -9.56
CA ASN A 54 0.53 15.98 -8.14
C ASN A 54 -0.34 14.78 -7.74
N ALA A 55 0.32 13.66 -7.43
CA ALA A 55 -0.30 12.45 -6.94
C ALA A 55 -0.14 12.36 -5.41
N ILE A 56 -1.16 11.94 -4.68
CA ILE A 56 -1.08 11.62 -3.25
C ILE A 56 -1.39 10.15 -2.99
N THR A 57 -0.62 9.53 -2.10
CA THR A 57 -0.82 8.16 -1.61
C THR A 57 -0.37 8.02 -0.16
N PHE A 58 -0.55 6.84 0.44
CA PHE A 58 -0.03 6.58 1.77
C PHE A 58 1.49 6.29 1.78
N SER A 59 2.14 6.51 2.91
CA SER A 59 3.54 6.17 3.12
C SER A 59 3.73 4.66 3.27
N GLY A 60 4.58 4.07 2.45
CA GLY A 60 4.94 2.65 2.51
C GLY A 60 5.53 2.19 1.17
N PRO A 61 6.50 1.26 1.16
CA PRO A 61 7.19 0.85 -0.06
C PRO A 61 6.26 0.13 -1.06
N GLN A 62 5.11 -0.37 -0.63
CA GLN A 62 4.23 -1.22 -1.45
C GLN A 62 3.58 -0.43 -2.59
N ILE A 63 3.16 0.81 -2.30
CA ILE A 63 2.49 1.68 -3.28
C ILE A 63 3.35 2.90 -3.62
N ALA A 64 3.89 3.60 -2.62
CA ALA A 64 4.58 4.86 -2.86
C ALA A 64 5.86 4.70 -3.68
N GLU A 65 6.66 3.66 -3.42
CA GLU A 65 7.92 3.45 -4.15
C GLU A 65 7.68 3.12 -5.62
N PRO A 66 6.77 2.18 -6.00
CA PRO A 66 6.41 1.99 -7.39
C PRO A 66 5.89 3.25 -8.07
N MET A 67 5.04 4.04 -7.40
CA MET A 67 4.55 5.30 -7.95
C MET A 67 5.67 6.30 -8.21
N GLN A 68 6.63 6.43 -7.29
CA GLN A 68 7.78 7.32 -7.45
C GLN A 68 8.70 6.86 -8.58
N ARG A 69 9.01 5.56 -8.63
CA ARG A 69 9.86 4.96 -9.68
C ARG A 69 9.21 5.09 -11.06
N ARG A 70 7.95 4.69 -11.20
CA ARG A 70 7.20 4.79 -12.47
C ARG A 70 6.88 6.23 -12.86
N GLY A 71 6.64 7.11 -11.89
CA GLY A 71 6.48 8.55 -12.13
C GLY A 71 7.75 9.18 -12.71
N LYS A 72 8.94 8.75 -12.26
CA LYS A 72 10.21 9.18 -12.87
C LYS A 72 10.36 8.67 -14.31
N GLU A 73 10.10 7.39 -14.56
CA GLU A 73 10.12 6.81 -15.91
C GLU A 73 9.16 7.57 -16.85
N PHE A 74 7.93 7.82 -16.40
CA PHE A 74 6.93 8.58 -17.15
C PHE A 74 7.39 10.02 -17.44
N SER A 75 8.02 10.67 -16.46
CA SER A 75 8.57 12.02 -16.62
C SER A 75 9.68 12.06 -17.69
N GLU A 76 10.58 11.07 -17.66
CA GLU A 76 11.66 10.93 -18.64
C GLU A 76 11.12 10.74 -20.06
N MET A 77 10.13 9.85 -20.21
CA MET A 77 9.51 9.49 -21.49
C MET A 77 8.67 10.63 -22.08
N THR A 78 7.94 11.37 -21.25
CA THR A 78 6.88 12.28 -21.74
C THR A 78 7.16 13.76 -21.53
N GLY A 79 8.08 14.10 -20.63
CA GLY A 79 8.38 15.47 -20.21
C GLY A 79 7.42 16.08 -19.19
N ALA A 80 6.40 15.34 -18.75
CA ALA A 80 5.62 15.73 -17.58
C ALA A 80 6.51 15.71 -16.32
N THR A 81 6.10 16.45 -15.30
CA THR A 81 6.67 16.34 -13.94
C THR A 81 5.66 15.62 -13.05
N ILE A 82 6.04 14.46 -12.51
CA ILE A 82 5.18 13.71 -11.58
C ILE A 82 5.70 13.90 -10.15
N ASN A 83 4.88 14.52 -9.30
CA ASN A 83 5.15 14.68 -7.87
C ASN A 83 4.32 13.67 -7.09
N VAL A 84 4.97 12.81 -6.30
CA VAL A 84 4.27 11.84 -5.43
C VAL A 84 4.39 12.31 -3.98
N VAL A 85 3.28 12.75 -3.41
CA VAL A 85 3.13 13.14 -2.01
C VAL A 85 2.69 11.92 -1.20
N THR A 86 3.41 11.63 -0.12
CA THR A 86 3.07 10.52 0.77
C THR A 86 2.65 11.02 2.14
N VAL A 87 1.61 10.43 2.72
CA VAL A 87 1.19 10.70 4.10
C VAL A 87 0.90 9.40 4.86
N PRO A 88 0.96 9.36 6.19
CA PRO A 88 0.50 8.19 6.93
C PRO A 88 -0.92 7.79 6.53
N PHE A 89 -1.21 6.49 6.45
CA PHE A 89 -2.52 5.98 6.05
C PHE A 89 -3.67 6.59 6.88
N ALA A 90 -3.43 6.77 8.18
CA ALA A 90 -4.37 7.36 9.12
C ALA A 90 -4.80 8.80 8.77
N ASP A 91 -3.96 9.54 8.05
CA ASP A 91 -4.22 10.93 7.66
C ASP A 91 -4.75 11.05 6.24
N LEU A 92 -4.57 10.02 5.41
CA LEU A 92 -4.82 10.04 3.97
C LEU A 92 -6.26 10.41 3.62
N TYR A 93 -7.24 9.71 4.21
CA TYR A 93 -8.66 9.94 3.92
C TYR A 93 -9.08 11.39 4.17
N GLN A 94 -8.75 11.92 5.37
CA GLN A 94 -9.14 13.28 5.76
C GLN A 94 -8.40 14.32 4.94
N LYS A 95 -7.14 14.07 4.56
CA LYS A 95 -6.36 14.99 3.74
C LYS A 95 -6.93 15.12 2.32
N ILE A 96 -7.31 14.00 1.70
CA ILE A 96 -7.97 13.99 0.38
C ILE A 96 -9.32 14.69 0.47
N LEU A 97 -10.18 14.26 1.41
CA LEU A 97 -11.53 14.80 1.53
C LEU A 97 -11.53 16.32 1.78
N ASN A 98 -10.65 16.80 2.65
CA ASN A 98 -10.55 18.24 2.93
C ASN A 98 -10.05 19.02 1.71
N ASP A 99 -9.04 18.54 0.99
CA ASP A 99 -8.52 19.21 -0.22
C ASP A 99 -9.61 19.41 -1.28
N PHE A 100 -10.45 18.39 -1.48
CA PHE A 100 -11.60 18.45 -2.38
C PHE A 100 -12.73 19.34 -1.84
N ALA A 101 -13.11 19.17 -0.58
CA ALA A 101 -14.21 19.91 0.02
C ALA A 101 -13.95 21.42 0.13
N THR A 102 -12.70 21.84 0.30
CA THR A 102 -12.32 23.27 0.32
C THR A 102 -12.04 23.83 -1.07
N GLY A 103 -12.06 23.02 -2.12
CA GLY A 103 -11.73 23.41 -3.48
C GLY A 103 -10.27 23.85 -3.65
N THR A 104 -9.38 23.36 -2.79
CA THR A 104 -7.94 23.66 -2.91
C THR A 104 -7.34 22.95 -4.11
N ASN A 105 -7.84 21.74 -4.43
CA ASN A 105 -7.48 20.97 -5.62
C ASN A 105 -5.96 20.84 -5.78
N SER A 106 -5.26 20.47 -4.70
CA SER A 106 -3.80 20.32 -4.71
C SER A 106 -3.35 19.04 -5.43
N TYR A 107 -4.25 18.06 -5.57
CA TYR A 107 -3.94 16.74 -6.09
C TYR A 107 -4.74 16.44 -7.35
N ASP A 108 -4.03 16.08 -8.41
CA ASP A 108 -4.61 15.65 -9.69
C ASP A 108 -4.92 14.14 -9.67
N VAL A 109 -4.16 13.37 -8.88
CA VAL A 109 -4.33 11.92 -8.74
C VAL A 109 -4.33 11.57 -7.25
N VAL A 110 -5.31 10.78 -6.82
CA VAL A 110 -5.43 10.29 -5.45
C VAL A 110 -5.45 8.78 -5.46
N VAL A 111 -4.56 8.15 -4.67
CA VAL A 111 -4.61 6.71 -4.41
C VAL A 111 -5.18 6.51 -3.02
N PHE A 112 -6.28 5.77 -2.94
CA PHE A 112 -7.06 5.62 -1.72
C PHE A 112 -7.71 4.24 -1.66
N ALA A 113 -8.17 3.86 -0.47
CA ALA A 113 -8.80 2.56 -0.28
C ALA A 113 -10.25 2.56 -0.82
N PRO A 114 -10.66 1.56 -1.61
CA PRO A 114 -11.84 1.64 -2.47
C PRO A 114 -13.16 1.85 -1.71
N GLN A 115 -13.27 1.41 -0.45
CA GLN A 115 -14.47 1.64 0.36
C GLN A 115 -14.76 3.13 0.65
N TRP A 116 -13.80 4.02 0.41
CA TRP A 116 -13.99 5.47 0.54
C TRP A 116 -14.53 6.12 -0.73
N MET A 117 -14.59 5.40 -1.87
CA MET A 117 -14.84 6.01 -3.18
C MET A 117 -16.17 6.79 -3.23
N VAL A 118 -17.22 6.26 -2.60
CA VAL A 118 -18.57 6.86 -2.67
C VAL A 118 -18.61 8.23 -1.99
N ASP A 119 -17.84 8.42 -0.91
CA ASP A 119 -17.70 9.70 -0.23
C ASP A 119 -17.05 10.78 -1.12
N TYR A 120 -16.31 10.36 -2.16
CA TYR A 120 -15.72 11.26 -3.16
C TYR A 120 -16.58 11.40 -4.43
N ILE A 121 -17.30 10.35 -4.81
CA ILE A 121 -18.13 10.32 -6.03
C ILE A 121 -19.42 11.11 -5.85
N GLU A 122 -20.17 10.90 -4.76
CA GLU A 122 -21.49 11.53 -4.56
C GLU A 122 -21.41 13.07 -4.54
N PRO A 123 -20.40 13.71 -3.91
CA PRO A 123 -20.22 15.17 -4.01
C PRO A 123 -19.69 15.65 -5.36
N GLY A 124 -19.28 14.74 -6.26
CA GLY A 124 -18.78 15.05 -7.59
C GLY A 124 -17.28 15.38 -7.66
N TYR A 125 -16.46 14.86 -6.74
CA TYR A 125 -15.01 15.13 -6.73
C TYR A 125 -14.21 14.26 -7.70
N LEU A 126 -14.72 13.08 -8.08
CA LEU A 126 -14.04 12.18 -9.02
C LEU A 126 -14.62 12.28 -10.44
N GLU A 127 -13.74 12.26 -11.44
CA GLU A 127 -14.10 12.20 -12.87
C GLU A 127 -14.70 10.82 -13.20
N ASP A 128 -15.75 10.80 -14.03
CA ASP A 128 -16.23 9.58 -14.67
C ASP A 128 -15.24 9.17 -15.77
N LEU A 129 -14.49 8.09 -15.53
CA LEU A 129 -13.46 7.56 -16.42
C LEU A 129 -14.02 6.56 -17.45
N THR A 130 -15.34 6.31 -17.47
CA THR A 130 -15.95 5.25 -18.28
C THR A 130 -15.56 5.32 -19.76
N ASP A 131 -15.64 6.51 -20.36
CA ASP A 131 -15.34 6.68 -21.79
C ASP A 131 -13.84 6.58 -22.07
N ARG A 132 -12.98 7.01 -21.12
CA ARG A 132 -11.52 6.88 -21.23
C ARG A 132 -11.10 5.41 -21.20
N VAL A 133 -11.64 4.65 -20.24
CA VAL A 133 -11.37 3.21 -20.12
C VAL A 133 -11.85 2.44 -21.35
N LYS A 134 -13.03 2.76 -21.88
CA LYS A 134 -13.54 2.13 -23.12
C LYS A 134 -12.70 2.44 -24.35
N ALA A 135 -12.10 3.63 -24.41
CA ALA A 135 -11.29 4.07 -25.54
C ALA A 135 -9.85 3.54 -25.49
N ASP A 136 -9.37 3.09 -24.33
CA ASP A 136 -8.00 2.63 -24.11
C ASP A 136 -7.89 1.10 -24.14
N ALA A 137 -7.62 0.55 -25.32
CA ALA A 137 -7.43 -0.89 -25.48
C ALA A 137 -6.14 -1.40 -24.80
N ASP A 138 -5.15 -0.54 -24.58
CA ASP A 138 -3.87 -0.90 -23.97
C ASP A 138 -4.00 -1.10 -22.46
N LEU A 139 -5.04 -0.54 -21.84
CA LEU A 139 -5.35 -0.76 -20.42
C LEU A 139 -5.75 -2.21 -20.12
N GLN A 140 -6.24 -2.96 -21.12
CA GLN A 140 -6.69 -4.35 -20.98
C GLN A 140 -7.69 -4.53 -19.82
N TRP A 141 -8.70 -3.66 -19.73
CA TRP A 141 -9.64 -3.57 -18.60
C TRP A 141 -10.25 -4.92 -18.15
N GLU A 142 -10.55 -5.79 -19.10
CA GLU A 142 -11.16 -7.11 -18.84
C GLU A 142 -10.17 -8.13 -18.22
N ASP A 143 -8.87 -7.86 -18.23
CA ASP A 143 -7.84 -8.67 -17.56
C ASP A 143 -7.74 -8.36 -16.05
N ILE A 144 -8.35 -7.27 -15.59
CA ILE A 144 -8.45 -6.95 -14.17
C ILE A 144 -9.46 -7.89 -13.50
N GLY A 145 -9.05 -8.49 -12.39
CA GLY A 145 -9.90 -9.41 -11.62
C GLY A 145 -11.29 -8.84 -11.32
N LEU A 146 -12.31 -9.65 -11.57
CA LEU A 146 -13.73 -9.25 -11.55
C LEU A 146 -14.12 -8.45 -10.30
N PHE A 147 -13.67 -8.89 -9.12
CA PHE A 147 -13.96 -8.21 -7.86
C PHE A 147 -13.43 -6.76 -7.85
N PHE A 148 -12.16 -6.55 -8.22
CA PHE A 148 -11.56 -5.22 -8.19
C PHE A 148 -12.17 -4.30 -9.27
N ARG A 149 -12.46 -4.87 -10.44
CA ARG A 149 -13.09 -4.15 -11.54
C ARG A 149 -14.50 -3.67 -11.22
N ASP A 150 -15.33 -4.57 -10.67
CA ASP A 150 -16.76 -4.31 -10.49
C ASP A 150 -17.06 -3.66 -9.13
N PHE A 151 -16.28 -3.97 -8.08
CA PHE A 151 -16.51 -3.42 -6.73
C PHE A 151 -15.57 -2.26 -6.37
N SER A 152 -14.29 -2.32 -6.75
CA SER A 152 -13.31 -1.32 -6.33
C SER A 152 -13.19 -0.12 -7.28
N ALA A 153 -13.71 -0.25 -8.50
CA ALA A 153 -13.61 0.80 -9.52
C ALA A 153 -14.95 1.36 -10.03
N THR A 154 -16.04 0.63 -9.82
CA THR A 154 -17.33 0.95 -10.42
C THR A 154 -18.34 1.38 -9.37
N TYR A 155 -19.10 2.44 -9.65
CA TYR A 155 -20.24 2.86 -8.85
C TYR A 155 -21.38 3.29 -9.77
N ASN A 156 -22.60 2.77 -9.53
CA ASN A 156 -23.78 3.01 -10.38
C ASN A 156 -23.52 2.81 -11.88
N GLY A 157 -22.74 1.78 -12.23
CA GLY A 157 -22.43 1.41 -13.62
C GLY A 157 -21.41 2.31 -14.33
N ARG A 158 -20.75 3.21 -13.61
CA ARG A 158 -19.69 4.09 -14.10
C ARG A 158 -18.36 3.78 -13.43
N ILE A 159 -17.28 3.96 -14.16
CA ILE A 159 -15.91 3.70 -13.70
C ILE A 159 -15.31 5.00 -13.16
N TYR A 160 -14.85 5.00 -11.92
CA TYR A 160 -14.30 6.19 -11.25
C TYR A 160 -12.86 6.02 -10.77
N THR A 161 -12.36 4.79 -10.68
CA THR A 161 -10.97 4.51 -10.31
C THR A 161 -10.36 3.51 -11.28
N ILE A 162 -9.03 3.50 -11.34
CA ILE A 162 -8.26 2.45 -12.01
C ILE A 162 -7.62 1.60 -10.90
N PRO A 163 -7.95 0.30 -10.79
CA PRO A 163 -7.33 -0.58 -9.80
C PRO A 163 -5.81 -0.63 -9.98
N LEU A 164 -5.08 -0.10 -8.99
CA LEU A 164 -3.62 -0.13 -8.95
C LEU A 164 -3.09 -1.39 -8.26
N ASP A 165 -3.81 -1.83 -7.25
CA ASP A 165 -3.50 -2.96 -6.39
C ASP A 165 -4.80 -3.68 -6.01
N GLY A 166 -4.69 -4.97 -5.75
CA GLY A 166 -5.81 -5.85 -5.46
C GLY A 166 -5.38 -7.02 -4.60
N ASP A 167 -5.61 -6.89 -3.29
CA ASP A 167 -5.26 -7.89 -2.31
C ASP A 167 -6.46 -8.28 -1.42
N PHE A 168 -6.25 -9.35 -0.66
CA PHE A 168 -7.16 -9.83 0.37
C PHE A 168 -6.33 -10.31 1.55
N GLN A 169 -6.89 -10.24 2.77
CA GLN A 169 -6.14 -10.68 3.94
C GLN A 169 -6.02 -12.20 3.98
N MET A 170 -4.86 -12.66 4.41
CA MET A 170 -4.53 -14.05 4.68
C MET A 170 -3.86 -14.15 6.04
N VAL A 171 -3.79 -15.37 6.56
CA VAL A 171 -2.86 -15.66 7.65
C VAL A 171 -1.55 -16.17 7.07
N TYR A 172 -0.47 -15.52 7.45
CA TYR A 172 0.88 -15.97 7.16
C TYR A 172 1.48 -16.62 8.40
N TYR A 173 2.20 -17.72 8.20
CA TYR A 173 2.80 -18.49 9.28
C TYR A 173 4.23 -18.91 8.93
N ARG A 174 5.07 -19.05 9.97
CA ARG A 174 6.44 -19.52 9.84
C ARG A 174 6.48 -21.04 9.71
N THR A 175 6.81 -21.54 8.51
CA THR A 175 6.79 -22.97 8.19
C THR A 175 7.87 -23.75 8.94
N ASP A 176 9.01 -23.12 9.20
CA ASP A 176 10.11 -23.70 9.98
C ASP A 176 9.73 -23.88 11.45
N ILE A 177 9.13 -22.86 12.06
CA ILE A 177 8.61 -22.92 13.44
C ILE A 177 7.49 -23.96 13.55
N ALA A 178 6.56 -23.97 12.58
CA ALA A 178 5.48 -24.96 12.56
C ALA A 178 6.02 -26.38 12.51
N LYS A 179 7.02 -26.64 11.64
CA LYS A 179 7.67 -27.95 11.52
C LYS A 179 8.42 -28.36 12.79
N GLU A 180 9.19 -27.45 13.39
CA GLU A 180 9.94 -27.71 14.62
C GLU A 180 9.03 -28.08 15.79
N LEU A 181 7.89 -27.41 15.91
CA LEU A 181 6.94 -27.61 16.99
C LEU A 181 5.86 -28.65 16.70
N GLY A 182 5.83 -29.23 15.49
CA GLY A 182 4.80 -30.16 15.05
C GLY A 182 3.41 -29.52 14.92
N LEU A 183 3.35 -28.20 14.70
CA LEU A 183 2.12 -27.44 14.54
C LEU A 183 1.63 -27.51 13.08
N GLN A 184 0.30 -27.51 12.92
CA GLN A 184 -0.34 -27.40 11.61
C GLN A 184 -0.72 -25.95 11.32
N PRO A 185 -0.82 -25.55 10.03
CA PRO A 185 -1.36 -24.25 9.67
C PRO A 185 -2.77 -24.07 10.23
N PRO A 186 -3.12 -22.89 10.78
CA PRO A 186 -4.40 -22.68 11.44
C PRO A 186 -5.57 -22.75 10.46
N LYS A 187 -6.63 -23.48 10.82
CA LYS A 187 -7.88 -23.55 10.04
C LYS A 187 -9.00 -22.76 10.69
N THR A 188 -8.96 -22.62 12.02
CA THR A 188 -9.91 -21.83 12.81
C THR A 188 -9.19 -20.76 13.62
N TRP A 189 -9.92 -19.74 14.08
CA TRP A 189 -9.35 -18.75 15.00
C TRP A 189 -8.86 -19.37 16.32
N ASP A 190 -9.49 -20.46 16.78
CA ASP A 190 -9.00 -21.21 17.94
C ASP A 190 -7.65 -21.89 17.64
N ASP A 191 -7.46 -22.41 16.41
CA ASP A 191 -6.16 -22.96 15.97
C ASP A 191 -5.09 -21.86 15.91
N TYR A 192 -5.45 -20.66 15.41
CA TYR A 192 -4.56 -19.50 15.37
C TYR A 192 -4.05 -19.15 16.78
N ILE A 193 -4.96 -19.04 17.74
CA ILE A 193 -4.64 -18.76 19.14
C ILE A 193 -3.78 -19.87 19.75
N ALA A 194 -4.12 -21.14 19.52
CA ALA A 194 -3.35 -22.27 20.02
C ALA A 194 -1.92 -22.29 19.45
N PHE A 195 -1.75 -22.00 18.16
CA PHE A 195 -0.45 -21.86 17.52
C PHE A 195 0.35 -20.72 18.14
N ALA A 196 -0.24 -19.51 18.23
CA ALA A 196 0.43 -18.33 18.80
C ALA A 196 0.88 -18.58 20.25
N LYS A 197 0.03 -19.22 21.06
CA LYS A 197 0.34 -19.64 22.42
C LYS A 197 1.51 -20.61 22.47
N ALA A 198 1.45 -21.69 21.68
CA ALA A 198 2.49 -22.73 21.67
C ALA A 198 3.87 -22.16 21.31
N VAL A 199 3.95 -21.23 20.35
CA VAL A 199 5.19 -20.52 20.02
C VAL A 199 5.65 -19.64 21.17
N SER A 200 4.75 -18.85 21.76
CA SER A 200 5.09 -17.89 22.82
C SER A 200 5.66 -18.59 24.07
N GLU A 201 5.14 -19.77 24.41
CA GLU A 201 5.64 -20.59 25.53
C GLU A 201 7.09 -21.07 25.35
N LYS A 202 7.56 -21.21 24.10
CA LYS A 202 8.95 -21.60 23.80
C LYS A 202 9.96 -20.49 24.01
N LYS A 203 9.52 -19.22 24.05
CA LYS A 203 10.39 -18.05 24.21
C LYS A 203 11.54 -18.05 23.20
N LEU A 204 11.22 -18.38 21.95
CA LEU A 204 12.20 -18.42 20.86
C LEU A 204 12.81 -17.04 20.63
N THR A 205 14.05 -17.03 20.14
CA THR A 205 14.75 -15.81 19.74
C THR A 205 15.27 -15.92 18.31
N THR A 206 15.36 -14.79 17.63
CA THR A 206 16.09 -14.66 16.37
C THR A 206 17.59 -14.83 16.59
N ASP A 207 18.35 -14.95 15.50
CA ASP A 207 19.82 -15.06 15.54
C ASP A 207 20.51 -13.86 16.22
N ASP A 208 19.90 -12.67 16.14
CA ASP A 208 20.35 -11.45 16.82
C ASP A 208 19.79 -11.30 18.25
N GLY A 209 19.19 -12.36 18.81
CA GLY A 209 18.76 -12.44 20.20
C GLY A 209 17.45 -11.70 20.51
N LYS A 210 16.70 -11.26 19.50
CA LYS A 210 15.38 -10.63 19.70
C LYS A 210 14.30 -11.69 19.89
N PRO A 211 13.24 -11.41 20.67
CA PRO A 211 12.14 -12.35 20.83
C PRO A 211 11.42 -12.61 19.51
N VAL A 212 11.00 -13.87 19.32
CA VAL A 212 10.01 -14.27 18.33
C VAL A 212 8.65 -14.37 19.01
N TYR A 213 7.71 -13.55 18.55
CA TYR A 213 6.35 -13.48 19.04
C TYR A 213 5.47 -14.52 18.32
N GLY A 214 4.46 -15.04 19.04
CA GLY A 214 3.52 -16.00 18.49
C GLY A 214 2.58 -15.40 17.45
N SER A 215 2.22 -14.12 17.59
CA SER A 215 1.32 -13.39 16.69
C SER A 215 1.73 -11.93 16.60
N CYS A 216 1.77 -11.36 15.40
CA CYS A 216 1.98 -9.93 15.19
C CYS A 216 0.87 -9.41 14.28
N ILE A 217 -0.07 -8.63 14.80
CA ILE A 217 -1.18 -8.07 14.02
C ILE A 217 -1.26 -6.56 14.28
N ALA A 218 -1.48 -5.77 13.23
CA ALA A 218 -1.53 -4.32 13.32
C ALA A 218 -2.73 -3.85 14.16
N LYS A 219 -2.50 -3.08 15.24
CA LYS A 219 -3.53 -2.62 16.18
C LYS A 219 -3.67 -1.11 16.30
N LYS A 220 -2.84 -0.33 15.61
CA LYS A 220 -2.85 1.14 15.69
C LYS A 220 -4.23 1.72 15.40
N LYS A 221 -4.69 2.57 16.32
CA LYS A 221 -5.95 3.33 16.18
C LYS A 221 -5.89 4.27 14.98
N ALA A 222 -7.03 4.44 14.31
CA ALA A 222 -7.20 5.30 13.13
C ALA A 222 -6.32 4.92 11.92
N ALA A 223 -5.63 3.78 11.98
CA ALA A 223 -4.94 3.17 10.86
C ALA A 223 -5.73 1.96 10.36
N GLN A 224 -5.06 0.87 10.03
CA GLN A 224 -5.67 -0.27 9.35
C GLN A 224 -6.25 -1.36 10.29
N SER A 225 -6.28 -1.12 11.60
CA SER A 225 -6.74 -2.10 12.59
C SER A 225 -8.19 -2.54 12.43
N TYR A 226 -9.05 -1.73 11.80
CA TYR A 226 -10.45 -2.11 11.57
C TYR A 226 -10.58 -3.28 10.59
N TRP A 227 -9.68 -3.40 9.61
CA TRP A 227 -9.66 -4.55 8.70
C TRP A 227 -9.28 -5.83 9.44
N MET A 228 -8.35 -5.75 10.40
CA MET A 228 -7.96 -6.93 11.19
C MET A 228 -9.16 -7.50 11.96
N ILE A 229 -9.93 -6.62 12.61
CA ILE A 229 -11.16 -7.02 13.33
C ILE A 229 -12.20 -7.56 12.33
N THR A 230 -12.38 -6.90 11.18
CA THR A 230 -13.36 -7.31 10.17
C THR A 230 -13.01 -8.67 9.56
N SER A 231 -11.73 -8.94 9.31
CA SER A 231 -11.24 -10.23 8.83
C SER A 231 -11.48 -11.34 9.84
N ILE A 232 -11.28 -11.07 11.13
CA ILE A 232 -11.65 -12.03 12.18
C ILE A 232 -13.16 -12.22 12.22
N ALA A 233 -13.94 -11.14 12.17
CA ALA A 233 -15.40 -11.19 12.21
C ALA A 233 -16.01 -11.92 11.01
N SER A 234 -15.37 -11.85 9.83
CA SER A 234 -15.87 -12.43 8.57
C SER A 234 -16.26 -13.91 8.70
N ALA A 235 -15.49 -14.68 9.46
CA ALA A 235 -15.73 -16.09 9.75
C ALA A 235 -17.05 -16.36 10.48
N PHE A 236 -17.60 -15.36 11.17
CA PHE A 236 -18.84 -15.45 11.93
C PHE A 236 -20.02 -14.80 11.18
N ILE A 237 -19.78 -13.71 10.44
CA ILE A 237 -20.85 -12.83 9.93
C ILE A 237 -21.19 -13.05 8.44
N GLN A 238 -20.35 -13.75 7.69
CA GLN A 238 -20.44 -13.96 6.24
C GLN A 238 -20.39 -15.44 5.84
N SER A 239 -20.97 -16.33 6.64
CA SER A 239 -21.00 -17.78 6.35
C SER A 239 -21.72 -18.14 5.05
N GLN A 240 -22.57 -17.24 4.52
CA GLN A 240 -23.26 -17.41 3.24
C GLN A 240 -22.64 -16.56 2.11
N GLY A 241 -21.38 -16.12 2.28
CA GLY A 241 -20.65 -15.30 1.32
C GLY A 241 -20.83 -13.80 1.51
N THR A 242 -20.11 -13.01 0.71
CA THR A 242 -20.01 -11.55 0.86
C THR A 242 -21.32 -10.82 0.58
N GLY A 243 -22.17 -11.37 -0.29
CA GLY A 243 -23.51 -10.85 -0.60
C GLY A 243 -24.47 -10.86 0.60
N GLN A 244 -24.16 -11.58 1.66
CA GLN A 244 -24.88 -11.50 2.93
C GLN A 244 -24.73 -10.09 3.55
N GLY A 245 -23.67 -9.34 3.23
CA GLY A 245 -23.32 -8.07 3.89
C GLY A 245 -22.67 -8.29 5.26
N ALA A 246 -22.14 -7.22 5.86
CA ALA A 246 -21.41 -7.29 7.13
C ALA A 246 -21.88 -6.25 8.16
N PHE A 247 -22.07 -5.00 7.73
CA PHE A 247 -22.27 -3.86 8.63
C PHE A 247 -23.73 -3.44 8.78
N PHE A 248 -24.54 -3.63 7.74
CA PHE A 248 -25.95 -3.26 7.69
C PHE A 248 -26.76 -4.40 7.10
N ASP A 249 -27.98 -4.53 7.57
CA ASP A 249 -29.00 -5.33 6.93
C ASP A 249 -29.35 -4.70 5.58
N LEU A 250 -29.30 -5.48 4.51
CA LEU A 250 -29.39 -4.95 3.14
C LEU A 250 -30.81 -4.52 2.75
N GLU A 251 -31.84 -4.92 3.50
CA GLU A 251 -33.24 -4.53 3.25
C GLU A 251 -33.66 -3.34 4.13
N THR A 252 -33.31 -3.40 5.41
CA THR A 252 -33.76 -2.43 6.42
C THR A 252 -32.75 -1.35 6.75
N PHE A 253 -31.50 -1.51 6.31
CA PHE A 253 -30.35 -0.67 6.67
C PHE A 253 -30.08 -0.61 8.18
N LYS A 254 -30.62 -1.55 8.96
CA LYS A 254 -30.35 -1.66 10.38
C LYS A 254 -28.89 -2.07 10.58
N PRO A 255 -28.13 -1.42 11.49
CA PRO A 255 -26.76 -1.82 11.74
C PRO A 255 -26.65 -3.23 12.36
N LEU A 256 -25.68 -4.00 11.88
CA LEU A 256 -25.39 -5.39 12.26
C LEU A 256 -24.07 -5.53 13.05
N TYR A 257 -23.60 -4.48 13.72
CA TYR A 257 -22.32 -4.53 14.44
C TYR A 257 -22.43 -4.86 15.94
N ASN A 258 -23.60 -4.65 16.56
CA ASN A 258 -23.81 -4.93 17.98
C ASN A 258 -24.41 -6.33 18.18
N ASN A 259 -23.56 -7.36 18.15
CA ASN A 259 -23.93 -8.77 18.31
C ASN A 259 -22.78 -9.62 18.83
N GLU A 260 -23.06 -10.89 19.12
CA GLU A 260 -22.07 -11.84 19.67
C GLU A 260 -20.90 -12.13 18.71
N ALA A 261 -21.09 -12.01 17.39
CA ALA A 261 -20.03 -12.26 16.42
C ALA A 261 -18.93 -11.17 16.44
N PHE A 262 -19.32 -9.89 16.43
CA PHE A 262 -18.34 -8.80 16.58
C PHE A 262 -17.71 -8.79 17.98
N ALA A 263 -18.48 -9.14 19.02
CA ALA A 263 -17.92 -9.31 20.36
C ALA A 263 -16.84 -10.40 20.38
N ARG A 264 -17.12 -11.58 19.81
CA ARG A 264 -16.17 -12.69 19.71
C ARG A 264 -14.93 -12.32 18.89
N ALA A 265 -15.10 -11.61 17.78
CA ALA A 265 -13.98 -11.14 16.97
C ALA A 265 -13.07 -10.18 17.75
N LEU A 266 -13.64 -9.26 18.53
CA LEU A 266 -12.88 -8.37 19.40
C LEU A 266 -12.18 -9.12 20.54
N GLU A 267 -12.80 -10.16 21.10
CA GLU A 267 -12.17 -11.03 22.10
C GLU A 267 -10.97 -11.78 21.54
N ILE A 268 -11.10 -12.41 20.36
CA ILE A 268 -9.98 -13.06 19.66
C ILE A 268 -8.86 -12.06 19.43
N TYR A 269 -9.21 -10.89 18.89
CA TYR A 269 -8.24 -9.82 18.64
C TYR A 269 -7.54 -9.35 19.92
N LYS A 270 -8.27 -9.22 21.04
CA LYS A 270 -7.68 -8.89 22.34
C LYS A 270 -6.76 -10.01 22.84
N GLU A 271 -7.14 -11.27 22.65
CA GLU A 271 -6.35 -12.42 23.07
C GLU A 271 -5.02 -12.50 22.31
N THR A 272 -4.98 -12.15 21.02
CA THR A 272 -3.71 -12.15 20.26
C THR A 272 -2.62 -11.27 20.88
N THR A 273 -3.00 -10.21 21.59
CA THR A 273 -2.05 -9.30 22.29
C THR A 273 -1.26 -10.01 23.38
N GLN A 274 -1.74 -11.13 23.91
CA GLN A 274 -0.97 -11.94 24.87
C GLN A 274 0.24 -12.62 24.23
N TYR A 275 0.25 -12.74 22.90
CA TYR A 275 1.24 -13.48 22.11
C TYR A 275 2.03 -12.59 21.15
N GLY A 276 1.81 -11.28 21.22
CA GLY A 276 2.44 -10.29 20.36
C GLY A 276 3.46 -9.39 21.05
N PRO A 277 4.04 -8.45 20.30
CA PRO A 277 4.92 -7.42 20.85
C PRO A 277 4.24 -6.63 21.98
N PRO A 278 4.96 -6.23 23.05
CA PRO A 278 4.37 -5.49 24.16
C PRO A 278 3.68 -4.17 23.76
N ASP A 279 4.13 -3.53 22.68
CA ASP A 279 3.64 -2.25 22.16
C ASP A 279 2.72 -2.41 20.94
N GLU A 280 2.22 -3.62 20.67
CA GLU A 280 1.44 -3.98 19.47
C GLU A 280 0.27 -3.01 19.20
N ILE A 281 -0.36 -2.46 20.25
CA ILE A 281 -1.44 -1.45 20.17
C ILE A 281 -1.09 -0.20 19.35
N ASN A 282 0.20 0.11 19.19
CA ASN A 282 0.69 1.26 18.44
C ASN A 282 1.22 0.91 17.05
N LEU A 283 1.31 -0.38 16.72
CA LEU A 283 1.91 -0.86 15.48
C LEU A 283 0.90 -0.82 14.34
N ASP A 284 1.29 -0.18 13.25
CA ASP A 284 0.58 -0.24 11.96
C ASP A 284 1.10 -1.42 11.13
N VAL A 285 0.48 -1.65 9.98
CA VAL A 285 0.82 -2.73 9.05
C VAL A 285 2.29 -2.69 8.61
N GLY A 286 2.85 -1.50 8.40
CA GLY A 286 4.28 -1.35 8.07
C GLY A 286 5.22 -1.84 9.18
N ASP A 287 4.83 -1.65 10.44
CA ASP A 287 5.61 -2.10 11.60
C ASP A 287 5.55 -3.63 11.73
N THR A 288 4.35 -4.22 11.59
CA THR A 288 4.19 -5.69 11.67
C THR A 288 4.88 -6.41 10.52
N ARG A 289 4.88 -5.84 9.32
CA ARG A 289 5.66 -6.33 8.17
C ARG A 289 7.16 -6.31 8.43
N SER A 290 7.65 -5.25 9.07
CA SER A 290 9.07 -5.14 9.45
C SER A 290 9.45 -6.21 10.49
N LEU A 291 8.58 -6.49 11.46
CA LEU A 291 8.79 -7.58 12.41
C LEU A 291 8.77 -8.96 11.72
N TRP A 292 7.90 -9.15 10.72
CA TRP A 292 7.86 -10.37 9.92
C TRP A 292 9.17 -10.61 9.17
N THR A 293 9.63 -9.63 8.39
CA THR A 293 10.88 -9.75 7.62
C THR A 293 12.12 -9.82 8.51
N ALA A 294 12.07 -9.27 9.72
CA ALA A 294 13.10 -9.47 10.75
C ALA A 294 13.08 -10.86 11.39
N GLY A 295 12.06 -11.69 11.10
CA GLY A 295 11.91 -13.05 11.62
C GLY A 295 11.34 -13.10 13.05
N GLN A 296 10.79 -12.00 13.56
CA GLN A 296 10.30 -11.84 14.92
C GLN A 296 8.84 -12.27 15.12
N CYS A 297 8.17 -12.75 14.08
CA CYS A 297 6.76 -13.14 14.13
C CYS A 297 6.59 -14.57 13.61
N ALA A 298 5.82 -15.39 14.32
CA ALA A 298 5.45 -16.72 13.86
C ALA A 298 4.12 -16.76 13.11
N LEU A 299 3.20 -15.86 13.45
CA LEU A 299 1.94 -15.61 12.74
C LEU A 299 1.74 -14.11 12.49
N THR A 300 1.07 -13.79 11.39
CA THR A 300 0.49 -12.46 11.14
C THR A 300 -0.78 -12.60 10.31
N ILE A 301 -1.69 -11.63 10.44
CA ILE A 301 -2.77 -11.38 9.49
C ILE A 301 -2.34 -10.16 8.68
N ASP A 302 -2.25 -10.30 7.37
CA ASP A 302 -1.88 -9.19 6.50
C ASP A 302 -2.43 -9.41 5.10
N TRP A 303 -2.27 -8.40 4.26
CA TRP A 303 -2.46 -8.45 2.82
C TRP A 303 -1.38 -9.25 2.11
N GLY A 304 -1.51 -9.36 0.77
CA GLY A 304 -0.61 -10.08 -0.13
C GLY A 304 0.88 -9.76 0.01
N ASP A 305 1.19 -8.56 0.50
CA ASP A 305 2.54 -7.99 0.64
C ASP A 305 3.53 -8.85 1.42
N ILE A 306 3.08 -9.66 2.39
CA ILE A 306 4.00 -10.53 3.14
C ILE A 306 4.72 -11.51 2.20
N GLY A 307 4.06 -11.96 1.13
CA GLY A 307 4.67 -12.88 0.16
C GLY A 307 5.86 -12.27 -0.56
N THR A 308 5.73 -11.04 -1.07
CA THR A 308 6.81 -10.32 -1.76
C THR A 308 7.91 -9.92 -0.79
N LEU A 309 7.55 -9.35 0.36
CA LEU A 309 8.51 -8.93 1.40
C LEU A 309 9.29 -10.11 2.01
N ALA A 310 8.71 -11.31 2.06
CA ALA A 310 9.40 -12.50 2.57
C ALA A 310 10.56 -12.94 1.65
N ILE A 311 10.48 -12.70 0.34
CA ILE A 311 11.50 -13.17 -0.63
C ILE A 311 12.55 -12.11 -0.97
N GLU A 312 12.35 -10.87 -0.53
CA GLU A 312 13.31 -9.77 -0.69
C GLU A 312 14.68 -10.08 -0.08
N GLU A 313 15.71 -9.44 -0.63
CA GLU A 313 17.07 -9.57 -0.11
C GLU A 313 17.14 -9.10 1.35
N GLY A 314 17.78 -9.89 2.20
CA GLY A 314 17.93 -9.60 3.63
C GLY A 314 16.77 -10.05 4.52
N SER A 315 15.62 -10.45 3.95
CA SER A 315 14.49 -10.98 4.72
C SER A 315 14.86 -12.29 5.44
N LYS A 316 14.63 -12.33 6.75
CA LYS A 316 14.84 -13.52 7.61
C LYS A 316 13.72 -14.54 7.48
N ALA A 317 12.61 -14.17 6.83
CA ALA A 317 11.45 -15.02 6.56
C ALA A 317 11.53 -15.72 5.19
N LYS A 318 12.61 -15.52 4.43
CA LYS A 318 12.85 -16.15 3.13
C LYS A 318 12.84 -17.67 3.24
N ASP A 319 12.11 -18.31 2.33
CA ASP A 319 11.87 -19.76 2.26
C ASP A 319 11.21 -20.37 3.54
N LYS A 320 10.68 -19.51 4.42
CA LYS A 320 10.09 -19.87 5.71
C LYS A 320 8.66 -19.36 5.89
N THR A 321 8.08 -18.80 4.83
CA THR A 321 6.74 -18.20 4.86
C THR A 321 5.74 -19.14 4.19
N GLY A 322 4.70 -19.52 4.92
CA GLY A 322 3.51 -20.16 4.39
C GLY A 322 2.31 -19.22 4.53
N ALA A 323 1.29 -19.44 3.70
CA ALA A 323 0.05 -18.69 3.75
C ALA A 323 -1.15 -19.64 3.77
N VAL A 324 -2.20 -19.24 4.46
CA VAL A 324 -3.53 -19.86 4.42
C VAL A 324 -4.57 -18.75 4.32
N ILE A 325 -5.74 -19.09 3.76
CA ILE A 325 -6.91 -18.20 3.82
C ILE A 325 -7.23 -17.82 5.27
N LEU A 326 -8.03 -16.76 5.46
CA LEU A 326 -8.48 -16.38 6.80
C LEU A 326 -9.11 -17.59 7.54
N PRO A 327 -8.74 -17.82 8.80
CA PRO A 327 -9.30 -18.90 9.59
C PRO A 327 -10.82 -18.81 9.71
N GLY A 328 -11.48 -19.96 9.65
CA GLY A 328 -12.92 -20.09 9.84
C GLY A 328 -13.33 -20.12 11.31
N SER A 329 -14.62 -20.37 11.51
CA SER A 329 -15.25 -20.55 12.82
C SER A 329 -16.12 -21.80 12.84
N LYS A 330 -16.31 -22.36 14.04
CA LYS A 330 -17.30 -23.42 14.31
C LYS A 330 -18.67 -22.85 14.67
N GLN A 331 -18.78 -21.54 14.78
CA GLN A 331 -20.01 -20.82 15.10
C GLN A 331 -20.21 -19.65 14.15
N VAL A 332 -21.46 -19.36 13.81
CA VAL A 332 -21.87 -18.28 12.91
C VAL A 332 -22.98 -17.46 13.53
N LEU A 333 -23.13 -16.23 13.07
CA LEU A 333 -24.16 -15.33 13.55
C LEU A 333 -25.54 -15.72 13.02
N ASP A 334 -26.46 -16.05 13.93
CA ASP A 334 -27.89 -15.96 13.62
C ASP A 334 -28.31 -14.48 13.67
N ARG A 335 -28.52 -13.89 12.49
CA ARG A 335 -28.85 -12.48 12.33
C ARG A 335 -30.19 -12.09 12.95
N LYS A 336 -31.12 -13.04 13.13
CA LYS A 336 -32.44 -12.75 13.72
C LYS A 336 -32.31 -12.54 15.23
N THR A 337 -31.47 -13.34 15.88
CA THR A 337 -31.30 -13.33 17.33
C THR A 337 -30.11 -12.48 17.79
N GLY A 338 -29.16 -12.22 16.88
CA GLY A 338 -27.90 -11.54 17.20
C GLY A 338 -26.91 -12.43 17.96
N LYS A 339 -27.13 -13.74 17.98
CA LYS A 339 -26.36 -14.72 18.76
C LYS A 339 -25.54 -15.63 17.87
N LEU A 340 -24.44 -16.14 18.41
CA LEU A 340 -23.67 -17.21 17.77
C LEU A 340 -24.39 -18.55 17.93
N VAL A 341 -24.46 -19.29 16.83
CA VAL A 341 -24.97 -20.67 16.78
C VAL A 341 -23.93 -21.56 16.14
N ASP A 342 -23.90 -22.84 16.53
CA ASP A 342 -22.95 -23.80 15.96
C ASP A 342 -23.21 -24.00 14.46
N CYS A 343 -22.14 -24.12 13.69
CA CYS A 343 -22.23 -24.47 12.28
C CYS A 343 -22.87 -25.85 12.13
N THR A 344 -23.82 -25.96 11.21
CA THR A 344 -24.29 -27.24 10.70
C THR A 344 -23.33 -27.76 9.62
N PRO A 345 -23.29 -29.07 9.36
CA PRO A 345 -22.52 -29.62 8.24
C PRO A 345 -22.96 -29.11 6.86
N GLU A 346 -24.24 -28.72 6.72
CA GLU A 346 -24.81 -28.03 5.56
C GLU A 346 -24.46 -26.55 5.50
#